data_AF-A0A950J2Y3-F1
#
_entry.id   AF-A0A950J2Y3-F1
#
_cell.length_a   1.000
_cell.length_b   1.000
_cell.length_c   1.000
_cell.angle_alpha   90.00
_cell.angle_beta   90.00
_cell.angle_gamma   90.00
#
_symmetry.space_group_name_H-M   'P 1'
#
loop_
_entity.id
_entity.type
_entity.pdbx_description
1 polymer ?
#
loop_
_entity_poly.entity_id
_entity_poly.type
_entity_poly.pdbx_seq_one_letter_code
_entity_poly.pdbx_strand_id
1 'polypeptide(L)'
;LILAGDFNVIPAATDARHPEVWVNDALFLPQTRSKFRELTYLGMTDAVRAVNDDSGIYTFWDYQAGAWQKNNGIRIDHMLMSPQAADRLVASGIDKHVRAWAKPSDHVPVWVDLDIDV
;
A
#
# COMPACT_ATOMS: atom_id res chain seq x y z
N LEU A 1 -2.47 9.41 -15.52
CA LEU A 1 -2.64 10.00 -14.16
C LEU A 1 -2.23 8.96 -13.14
N ILE A 2 -1.51 9.37 -12.10
CA ILE A 2 -1.19 8.53 -10.94
C ILE A 2 -1.58 9.31 -9.69
N LEU A 3 -2.34 8.69 -8.79
CA LEU A 3 -2.60 9.18 -7.45
C LEU A 3 -1.74 8.37 -6.49
N ALA A 4 -0.78 9.03 -5.85
CA ALA A 4 0.24 8.42 -5.02
C ALA A 4 0.22 9.02 -3.62
N GLY A 5 0.41 8.18 -2.60
CA GLY A 5 0.64 8.65 -1.24
C GLY A 5 0.13 7.69 -0.17
N ASP A 6 0.14 8.18 1.07
CA ASP A 6 -0.50 7.55 2.21
C ASP A 6 -2.01 7.86 2.19
N PHE A 7 -2.83 6.85 1.91
CA PHE A 7 -4.28 7.00 1.88
C PHE A 7 -4.91 6.78 3.25
N ASN A 8 -4.16 6.26 4.23
CA ASN A 8 -4.70 5.76 5.50
C ASN A 8 -5.88 4.80 5.28
N VAL A 9 -5.74 3.87 4.34
CA VAL A 9 -6.71 2.79 4.10
C VAL A 9 -5.99 1.47 3.99
N ILE A 10 -6.46 0.47 4.72
CA ILE A 10 -6.10 -0.94 4.60
C ILE A 10 -7.17 -1.62 3.72
N PRO A 11 -6.92 -1.88 2.42
CA PRO A 11 -8.00 -2.29 1.49
C PRO A 11 -8.58 -3.68 1.79
N ALA A 12 -7.73 -4.64 2.12
CA ALA A 12 -8.08 -6.03 2.39
C ALA A 12 -7.42 -6.59 3.66
N ALA A 13 -7.94 -7.71 4.18
CA ALA A 13 -7.36 -8.33 5.37
C ALA A 13 -5.90 -8.77 5.17
N THR A 14 -5.52 -9.11 3.93
CA THR A 14 -4.14 -9.46 3.53
C THR A 14 -3.18 -8.26 3.58
N ASP A 15 -3.72 -7.04 3.64
CA ASP A 15 -2.97 -5.79 3.77
C ASP A 15 -2.61 -5.46 5.22
N ALA A 16 -2.95 -6.33 6.18
CA ALA A 16 -2.53 -6.21 7.57
C ALA A 16 -1.99 -7.55 8.08
N ARG A 17 -0.98 -7.51 8.96
CA ARG A 17 -0.49 -8.74 9.60
C ARG A 17 -1.52 -9.38 10.53
N HIS A 18 -2.23 -8.55 11.26
CA HIS A 18 -3.25 -8.92 12.24
C HIS A 18 -4.54 -8.15 11.97
N PRO A 19 -5.30 -8.45 10.89
CA PRO A 19 -6.48 -7.68 10.50
C PRO A 19 -7.54 -7.56 11.60
N GLU A 20 -7.60 -8.52 12.52
CA GLU A 20 -8.49 -8.54 13.67
C GLU A 20 -8.30 -7.35 14.62
N VAL A 21 -7.09 -6.77 14.70
CA VAL A 21 -6.85 -5.61 15.57
C VAL A 21 -7.35 -4.31 14.95
N TRP A 22 -7.59 -4.30 13.65
CA TRP A 22 -7.97 -3.11 12.88
C TRP A 22 -9.48 -3.01 12.65
N VAL A 23 -10.30 -4.01 13.00
CA VAL A 23 -11.74 -4.06 12.66
C VAL A 23 -12.55 -2.82 13.07
N ASN A 24 -12.12 -2.13 14.13
CA ASN A 24 -12.76 -0.90 14.63
C ASN A 24 -11.95 0.36 14.35
N ASP A 25 -10.79 0.23 13.69
CA ASP A 25 -9.91 1.34 13.37
C ASP A 25 -10.35 2.02 12.07
N ALA A 26 -10.21 3.36 12.02
CA ALA A 26 -10.61 4.19 10.89
C ALA A 26 -10.01 3.72 9.56
N LEU A 27 -8.81 3.15 9.56
CA LEU A 27 -8.11 2.67 8.36
C LEU A 27 -8.78 1.43 7.73
N PHE A 28 -9.53 0.65 8.51
CA PHE A 28 -10.09 -0.65 8.08
C PHE A 28 -11.62 -0.75 8.19
N LEU A 29 -12.29 0.32 8.62
CA LEU A 29 -13.75 0.39 8.65
C LEU A 29 -14.36 0.05 7.27
N PRO A 30 -15.54 -0.60 7.23
CA PRO A 30 -16.22 -0.91 5.98
C PRO A 30 -16.43 0.30 5.06
N GLN A 31 -16.72 1.47 5.64
CA GLN A 31 -16.94 2.73 4.92
C GLN A 31 -15.65 3.25 4.28
N THR A 32 -14.54 3.27 5.02
CA THR A 32 -13.21 3.65 4.52
C THR A 32 -12.79 2.77 3.34
N ARG A 33 -12.91 1.46 3.52
CA ARG A 33 -12.62 0.47 2.47
C ARG A 33 -13.56 0.61 1.27
N SER A 34 -14.82 0.97 1.50
CA SER A 34 -15.77 1.23 0.42
C SER A 34 -15.37 2.45 -0.42
N LYS A 35 -14.89 3.52 0.20
CA LYS A 35 -14.41 4.71 -0.51
C LYS A 35 -13.16 4.44 -1.34
N PHE A 36 -12.23 3.64 -0.83
CA PHE A 36 -11.09 3.19 -1.63
C PHE A 36 -11.54 2.33 -2.83
N ARG A 37 -12.52 1.42 -2.63
CA ARG A 37 -13.09 0.63 -3.73
C ARG A 37 -13.76 1.49 -4.79
N GLU A 38 -14.48 2.55 -4.39
CA GLU A 38 -15.06 3.51 -5.35
C GLU A 38 -13.98 4.08 -6.29
N LEU A 39 -12.80 4.45 -5.77
CA LEU A 39 -11.67 4.91 -6.62
C LEU A 39 -11.21 3.83 -7.60
N THR A 40 -11.03 2.59 -7.14
CA THR A 40 -10.64 1.49 -8.04
C THR A 40 -11.70 1.22 -9.12
N TYR A 41 -12.98 1.37 -8.79
CA TYR A 41 -14.10 1.18 -9.73
C TYR A 41 -14.28 2.32 -10.73
N LEU A 42 -13.59 3.45 -10.57
CA LEU A 42 -13.45 4.45 -11.64
C LEU A 42 -12.51 3.97 -12.76
N GLY A 43 -11.99 2.73 -12.68
CA GLY A 43 -11.01 2.17 -13.60
C GLY A 43 -9.57 2.44 -13.20
N MET A 44 -9.32 2.70 -11.91
CA MET A 44 -7.97 2.89 -11.40
C MET A 44 -7.36 1.57 -10.94
N THR A 45 -6.13 1.31 -11.35
CA THR A 45 -5.36 0.12 -10.99
C THR A 45 -4.45 0.41 -9.81
N ASP A 46 -4.51 -0.39 -8.75
CA ASP A 46 -3.53 -0.39 -7.67
C ASP A 46 -2.25 -1.09 -8.17
N ALA A 47 -1.17 -0.33 -8.36
CA ALA A 47 0.05 -0.81 -8.99
C ALA A 47 0.72 -1.97 -8.24
N VAL A 48 0.66 -1.97 -6.90
CA VAL A 48 1.29 -3.02 -6.08
C VAL A 48 0.54 -4.33 -6.26
N ARG A 49 -0.79 -4.27 -6.23
CA ARG A 49 -1.66 -5.45 -6.42
C ARG A 49 -1.75 -5.92 -7.87
N ALA A 50 -1.47 -5.06 -8.85
CA ALA A 50 -1.41 -5.46 -10.25
C ALA A 50 -0.27 -6.46 -10.55
N VAL A 51 0.81 -6.45 -9.76
CA VAL A 51 1.98 -7.31 -9.99
C VAL A 51 2.26 -8.30 -8.87
N ASN A 52 1.66 -8.10 -7.68
CA ASN A 52 1.89 -8.95 -6.52
C ASN A 52 0.67 -9.05 -5.58
N ASP A 53 0.09 -10.26 -5.52
CA ASP A 53 -1.02 -10.61 -4.63
C ASP A 53 -0.59 -11.29 -3.32
N ASP A 54 0.72 -11.37 -3.06
CA ASP A 54 1.23 -11.96 -1.83
C ASP A 54 0.77 -11.19 -0.59
N SER A 55 0.62 -11.94 0.50
CA SER A 55 0.52 -11.37 1.84
C SER A 55 1.87 -10.83 2.32
N GLY A 56 1.88 -9.95 3.31
CA GLY A 56 3.13 -9.49 3.94
C GLY A 56 3.79 -8.28 3.28
N ILE A 57 3.17 -7.74 2.22
CA ILE A 57 3.55 -6.47 1.60
C ILE A 57 2.94 -5.35 2.43
N TYR A 58 3.73 -4.76 3.31
CA TYR A 58 3.31 -3.68 4.20
C TYR A 58 4.14 -2.44 3.90
N THR A 59 3.54 -1.28 4.12
CA THR A 59 4.19 0.02 3.88
C THR A 59 4.40 0.80 5.16
N PHE A 60 3.73 0.42 6.25
CA PHE A 60 3.80 1.08 7.55
C PHE A 60 4.03 0.10 8.71
N TRP A 61 4.87 0.51 9.66
CA TRP A 61 5.07 -0.14 10.95
C TRP A 61 5.22 0.90 12.07
N ASP A 62 4.28 0.86 13.01
CA ASP A 62 4.31 1.70 14.22
C ASP A 62 5.65 1.56 14.96
N TYR A 63 6.12 2.63 15.59
CA TYR A 63 7.34 2.61 16.40
C TYR A 63 7.19 1.80 17.69
N GLN A 64 5.97 1.54 18.13
CA GLN A 64 5.64 0.88 19.38
C GLN A 64 5.68 -0.66 19.27
N ALA A 65 5.75 -1.29 20.45
CA ALA A 65 5.61 -2.75 20.64
C ALA A 65 6.54 -3.65 19.78
N GLY A 66 7.59 -3.07 19.18
CA GLY A 66 8.50 -3.75 18.26
C GLY A 66 7.81 -4.19 16.97
N ALA A 67 6.88 -3.40 16.43
CA ALA A 67 6.10 -3.76 15.25
C ALA A 67 6.99 -4.09 14.04
N TRP A 68 8.05 -3.30 13.82
CA TRP A 68 9.04 -3.58 12.77
C TRP A 68 9.73 -4.94 12.95
N GLN A 69 10.26 -5.23 14.14
CA GLN A 69 11.00 -6.47 14.43
C GLN A 69 10.12 -7.71 14.31
N LYS A 70 8.82 -7.58 14.60
CA LYS A 70 7.82 -8.65 14.47
C LYS A 70 7.22 -8.76 13.07
N ASN A 71 7.58 -7.84 12.17
CA ASN A 71 6.90 -7.63 10.89
C ASN A 71 5.37 -7.49 11.03
N ASN A 72 4.94 -6.79 12.08
CA ASN A 72 3.54 -6.44 12.31
C ASN A 72 3.20 -5.13 11.59
N GLY A 73 3.08 -5.20 10.27
CA GLY A 73 2.82 -4.03 9.43
C GLY A 73 1.43 -4.03 8.82
N ILE A 74 1.13 -2.90 8.17
CA ILE A 74 -0.04 -2.69 7.33
C ILE A 74 0.36 -2.01 6.02
N ARG A 75 -0.47 -2.15 4.98
CA ARG A 75 -0.33 -1.44 3.70
C ARG A 75 -1.35 -0.32 3.60
N ILE A 76 -0.87 0.91 3.66
CA ILE A 76 -1.68 2.14 3.60
C ILE A 76 -1.19 3.16 2.57
N ASP A 77 -0.01 2.92 2.00
CA ASP A 77 0.56 3.72 0.93
C ASP A 77 0.25 3.05 -0.42
N HIS A 78 -0.32 3.79 -1.36
CA HIS A 78 -0.84 3.26 -2.62
C HIS A 78 -0.41 4.08 -3.83
N MET A 79 -0.33 3.41 -4.97
CA MET A 79 -0.11 3.99 -6.30
C MET A 79 -1.31 3.62 -7.19
N LEU A 80 -2.32 4.48 -7.27
CA LEU A 80 -3.50 4.26 -8.10
C LEU A 80 -3.29 4.89 -9.48
N MET A 81 -3.38 4.08 -10.53
CA MET A 81 -3.05 4.47 -11.90
C MET A 81 -4.28 4.50 -12.79
N SER A 82 -4.40 5.52 -13.64
CA SER A 82 -5.36 5.48 -14.75
C SER A 82 -5.00 4.36 -15.75
N PRO A 83 -5.93 3.89 -16.60
CA PRO A 83 -5.66 2.82 -17.56
C PRO A 83 -4.42 3.08 -18.43
N GLN A 84 -4.25 4.30 -18.94
CA GLN A 84 -3.10 4.65 -19.78
C GLN A 84 -1.76 4.62 -19.04
N ALA A 85 -1.74 4.80 -17.72
CA ALA A 85 -0.54 4.67 -16.91
C ALA A 85 -0.29 3.19 -16.54
N ALA A 86 -1.37 2.43 -16.28
CA ALA A 86 -1.28 0.99 -16.05
C ALA A 86 -0.77 0.23 -17.28
N ASP A 87 -1.15 0.63 -18.50
CA ASP A 87 -0.64 0.06 -19.76
C ASP A 87 0.89 0.19 -19.91
N ARG A 88 1.50 1.11 -19.16
CA ARG A 88 2.94 1.38 -19.17
C ARG A 88 3.66 0.78 -17.96
N LEU A 89 2.95 0.08 -17.06
CA LEU A 89 3.54 -0.48 -15.86
C LEU A 89 4.52 -1.60 -16.22
N VAL A 90 5.80 -1.38 -15.93
CA VAL A 90 6.85 -2.40 -16.08
C VAL A 90 6.99 -3.19 -14.77
N ALA A 91 7.06 -2.48 -13.65
CA ALA A 91 7.18 -3.09 -12.32
C ALA A 91 6.63 -2.16 -11.23
N SER A 92 6.36 -2.72 -10.05
CA SER A 92 6.10 -1.94 -8.85
C SER A 92 6.63 -2.67 -7.62
N GLY A 93 6.78 -1.96 -6.51
CA GLY A 93 7.30 -2.56 -5.29
C GLY A 93 7.33 -1.62 -4.10
N ILE A 94 7.94 -2.12 -3.03
CA ILE A 94 8.19 -1.37 -1.80
C ILE A 94 9.67 -1.45 -1.43
N ASP A 95 10.22 -0.36 -0.92
CA ASP A 95 11.59 -0.32 -0.43
C ASP A 95 11.65 -0.63 1.07
N LYS A 96 11.19 -1.83 1.44
CA LYS A 96 11.10 -2.27 2.85
C LYS A 96 12.42 -2.11 3.62
N HIS A 97 13.56 -2.24 2.94
CA HIS A 97 14.89 -2.15 3.54
C HIS A 97 15.18 -0.79 4.19
N VAL A 98 14.56 0.30 3.73
CA VAL A 98 14.82 1.65 4.31
C VAL A 98 14.31 1.77 5.75
N ARG A 99 13.34 0.93 6.13
CA ARG A 99 12.81 0.88 7.51
C ARG A 99 13.84 0.41 8.54
N ALA A 100 14.93 -0.22 8.08
CA ALA A 100 16.04 -0.68 8.92
C ALA A 100 17.13 0.38 9.13
N TRP A 101 17.03 1.56 8.53
CA TRP A 101 18.02 2.63 8.68
C TRP A 101 17.98 3.29 10.06
N ALA A 102 18.97 4.13 10.35
CA ALA A 102 18.98 4.93 11.58
C ALA A 102 17.92 6.05 11.51
N LYS A 103 17.06 6.15 12.54
CA LYS A 103 15.93 7.10 12.61
C LYS A 103 15.06 7.08 11.33
N PRO A 104 14.54 5.91 10.94
CA PRO A 104 13.73 5.78 9.74
C PRO A 104 12.34 6.38 9.96
N SER A 105 11.61 6.66 8.88
CA SER A 105 10.15 6.79 8.96
C SER A 105 9.54 5.44 9.37
N ASP A 106 8.34 5.50 9.93
CA ASP A 106 7.41 4.40 10.14
C ASP A 106 6.86 3.86 8.82
N HIS A 107 6.89 4.65 7.75
CA HIS A 107 6.57 4.26 6.39
C HIS A 107 7.82 3.84 5.58
N VAL A 108 7.58 3.11 4.49
CA VAL A 108 8.57 2.85 3.44
C VAL A 108 8.06 3.32 2.08
N PRO A 109 8.96 3.72 1.16
CA PRO A 109 8.59 4.09 -0.19
C PRO A 109 7.85 2.97 -0.91
N VAL A 110 6.79 3.35 -1.62
CA VAL A 110 6.17 2.58 -2.69
C VAL A 110 6.63 3.17 -4.00
N TRP A 111 6.99 2.34 -4.96
CA TRP A 111 7.48 2.80 -6.27
C TRP A 111 6.81 2.06 -7.42
N VAL A 112 6.84 2.69 -8.59
CA VAL A 112 6.45 2.12 -9.88
C VAL A 112 7.55 2.43 -10.89
N ASP A 113 7.77 1.49 -11.79
CA ASP A 113 8.61 1.63 -12.98
C ASP A 113 7.69 1.66 -14.21
N LEU A 114 7.85 2.66 -15.07
CA LEU A 114 6.96 2.94 -16.18
C LEU A 114 7.74 3.10 -17.48
N ASP A 115 7.26 2.47 -18.54
CA ASP A 115 7.75 2.72 -19.89
C ASP A 115 7.18 4.05 -20.41
N ILE A 116 8.03 5.07 -20.48
CA ILE A 116 7.66 6.44 -20.89
C ILE A 116 8.14 6.79 -22.30
N ASP A 117 8.83 5.87 -22.98
CA ASP A 117 9.31 6.11 -24.33
C ASP A 117 8.14 5.95 -25.32
N VAL A 118 8.01 6.91 -26.23
CA VAL A 118 6.91 7.04 -27.20
C VAL A 118 7.39 6.68 -28.60
#